data_AF-A0A9W3DJT3-F1
#
_entry.id   AF-A0A9W3DJT3-F1
#
_cell.length_a   1.000
_cell.length_b   1.000
_cell.length_c   1.000
_cell.angle_alpha   90.00
_cell.angle_beta   90.00
_cell.angle_gamma   90.00
#
_symmetry.space_group_name_H-M   'P 1'
#
loop_
_entity.id
_entity.type
_entity.pdbx_description
1 polymer ?
#
loop_
_entity_poly.entity_id
_entity_poly.type
_entity_poly.pdbx_seq_one_letter_code
_entity_poly.pdbx_strand_id
1 'polypeptide(L)'
;MEKFQYTNLYAYLLMSTTIFLCLPILSHATKNFNVLSFGAKPNGIVDSATAFAKAWDAACSSTDAAVIYVPKGRYLVSPVRFSGESCKSLDIVFRIDGTLVGSGDYTFLGREETWFSFERVTGVSVIGGSFDAKGPSWWACKASSNNSCLAGATV
;
A
#
# COMPACT_ATOMS: atom_id res chain seq x y z
N MET A 1 -39.23 -16.45 -49.74
CA MET A 1 -38.93 -16.98 -48.39
C MET A 1 -37.55 -16.53 -47.88
N GLU A 2 -36.53 -16.42 -48.74
CA GLU A 2 -35.17 -15.98 -48.33
C GLU A 2 -35.09 -14.56 -47.76
N LYS A 3 -35.82 -13.60 -48.35
CA LYS A 3 -35.81 -12.19 -47.92
C LYS A 3 -36.18 -12.00 -46.44
N PHE A 4 -37.09 -12.84 -45.92
CA PHE A 4 -37.56 -12.83 -44.54
C PHE A 4 -36.52 -13.41 -43.56
N GLN A 5 -35.71 -14.39 -43.99
CA GLN A 5 -34.65 -14.93 -43.16
C GLN A 5 -33.48 -13.95 -43.02
N TYR A 6 -33.15 -13.22 -44.10
CA TYR A 6 -32.15 -12.15 -44.04
C TYR A 6 -32.55 -11.04 -43.06
N THR A 7 -33.81 -10.58 -43.08
CA THR A 7 -34.26 -9.50 -42.18
C THR A 7 -34.14 -9.89 -40.71
N ASN A 8 -34.49 -11.13 -40.38
CA ASN A 8 -34.36 -11.66 -39.02
C ASN A 8 -32.89 -11.79 -38.60
N LEU A 9 -32.01 -12.29 -39.48
CA LEU A 9 -30.57 -12.42 -39.19
C LEU A 9 -29.90 -11.05 -38.93
N TYR A 10 -30.23 -10.03 -39.72
CA TYR A 10 -29.75 -8.66 -39.48
C TYR A 10 -30.29 -8.08 -38.17
N ALA A 11 -31.54 -8.35 -37.83
CA ALA A 11 -32.11 -7.90 -36.55
C ALA A 11 -31.39 -8.55 -35.35
N TYR A 12 -31.07 -9.85 -35.41
CA TYR A 12 -30.31 -10.52 -34.34
C TYR A 12 -28.87 -9.99 -34.22
N LEU A 13 -28.20 -9.70 -35.34
CA LEU A 13 -26.86 -9.10 -35.35
C LEU A 13 -26.86 -7.69 -34.72
N LEU A 14 -27.86 -6.86 -35.04
CA LEU A 14 -28.03 -5.53 -34.46
C LEU A 14 -28.40 -5.57 -32.96
N MET A 15 -29.22 -6.54 -32.54
CA MET A 15 -29.56 -6.73 -31.12
C MET A 15 -28.37 -7.26 -30.29
N SER A 16 -27.57 -8.17 -30.85
CA SER A 16 -26.37 -8.71 -30.19
C SER A 16 -25.28 -7.65 -29.98
N THR A 17 -25.01 -6.83 -31.00
CA THR A 17 -24.01 -5.76 -30.94
C THR A 17 -24.37 -4.67 -29.94
N THR A 18 -25.66 -4.32 -29.82
CA THR A 18 -26.13 -3.33 -28.84
C THR A 18 -26.05 -3.83 -27.40
N ILE A 19 -26.26 -5.13 -27.15
CA ILE A 19 -26.08 -5.75 -25.82
C ILE A 19 -24.60 -5.77 -25.40
N PHE A 20 -23.68 -6.08 -26.31
CA PHE A 20 -22.23 -6.03 -26.03
C PHE A 20 -21.72 -4.61 -25.75
N LEU A 21 -22.29 -3.59 -26.41
CA LEU A 21 -21.98 -2.18 -26.17
C LEU A 21 -22.60 -1.61 -24.88
N CYS A 22 -23.56 -2.32 -24.28
CA CYS A 22 -24.28 -1.89 -23.07
C CYS A 22 -23.86 -2.66 -21.81
N LEU A 23 -22.80 -3.49 -21.88
CA LEU A 23 -22.18 -4.03 -20.66
C LEU A 23 -21.70 -2.84 -19.81
N PRO A 24 -22.28 -2.60 -18.63
CA PRO A 24 -21.80 -1.53 -17.77
C PRO A 24 -20.35 -1.88 -17.41
N ILE A 25 -19.42 -0.98 -17.76
CA ILE A 25 -18.06 -1.05 -17.22
C ILE A 25 -18.26 -1.00 -15.70
N LEU A 26 -17.93 -2.09 -14.99
CA LEU A 26 -17.89 -2.10 -13.52
C LEU A 26 -16.76 -1.14 -13.09
N SER A 27 -17.07 0.14 -13.01
CA SER A 27 -16.21 1.13 -12.38
C SER A 27 -16.26 0.87 -10.88
N HIS A 28 -15.32 0.07 -10.38
CA HIS A 28 -15.12 -0.07 -8.95
C HIS A 28 -14.61 1.26 -8.40
N ALA A 29 -15.29 1.79 -7.38
CA ALA A 29 -14.92 3.04 -6.76
C ALA A 29 -13.62 2.85 -5.96
N THR A 30 -12.53 3.52 -6.34
CA THR A 30 -11.30 3.48 -5.55
C THR A 30 -11.49 4.21 -4.21
N LYS A 31 -11.24 3.51 -3.10
CA LYS A 31 -11.31 4.10 -1.75
C LYS A 31 -9.99 4.77 -1.39
N ASN A 32 -10.03 5.95 -0.77
CA ASN A 32 -8.83 6.66 -0.34
C ASN A 32 -8.76 6.77 1.19
N PHE A 33 -7.63 6.34 1.75
CA PHE A 33 -7.35 6.29 3.18
C PHE A 33 -6.13 7.17 3.46
N ASN A 34 -6.37 8.43 3.81
CA ASN A 34 -5.30 9.37 4.17
C ASN A 34 -4.81 9.09 5.60
N VAL A 35 -3.51 8.85 5.77
CA VAL A 35 -2.92 8.54 7.08
C VAL A 35 -3.13 9.65 8.14
N LEU A 36 -3.32 10.90 7.71
CA LEU A 36 -3.65 12.00 8.63
C LEU A 36 -5.02 11.80 9.29
N SER A 37 -5.98 11.23 8.57
CA SER A 37 -7.31 10.89 9.10
C SER A 37 -7.25 9.80 10.18
N PHE A 38 -6.15 9.05 10.24
CA PHE A 38 -5.88 8.03 11.25
C PHE A 38 -4.93 8.52 12.37
N GLY A 39 -4.56 9.81 12.34
CA GLY A 39 -3.78 10.45 13.40
C GLY A 39 -2.29 10.61 13.13
N ALA A 40 -1.79 10.25 11.94
CA ALA A 40 -0.40 10.44 11.58
C ALA A 40 0.01 11.92 11.67
N LYS A 41 1.26 12.18 12.05
CA LYS A 41 1.79 13.54 12.21
C LYS A 41 2.97 13.78 11.25
N PRO A 42 2.87 14.76 10.34
CA PRO A 42 3.89 15.04 9.32
C PRO A 42 5.09 15.84 9.86
N ASN A 43 5.45 15.66 11.14
CA ASN A 43 6.49 16.45 11.82
C ASN A 43 7.82 15.71 12.04
N GLY A 44 7.88 14.40 11.76
CA GLY A 44 9.07 13.57 11.95
C GLY A 44 9.45 13.32 13.41
N ILE A 45 8.56 13.64 14.36
CA ILE A 45 8.81 13.57 15.80
C ILE A 45 7.85 12.59 16.48
N VAL A 46 6.55 12.69 16.15
CA VAL A 46 5.53 11.82 16.75
C VAL A 46 5.42 10.55 15.93
N ASP A 47 5.56 9.40 16.61
CA ASP A 47 5.42 8.10 15.97
C ASP A 47 4.03 7.93 15.35
N SER A 48 4.02 7.56 14.08
CA SER A 48 2.83 7.40 13.25
C SER A 48 2.55 5.93 12.92
N ALA A 49 3.32 4.96 13.41
CA ALA A 49 3.13 3.53 13.09
C ALA A 49 1.70 3.04 13.31
N THR A 50 1.06 3.39 14.43
CA THR A 50 -0.35 3.03 14.69
C THR A 50 -1.31 3.65 13.68
N ALA A 51 -1.06 4.89 13.23
CA ALA A 51 -1.90 5.53 12.22
C ALA A 51 -1.76 4.84 10.85
N PHE A 52 -0.54 4.42 10.50
CA PHE A 52 -0.27 3.64 9.30
C PHE A 52 -0.94 2.26 9.36
N ALA A 53 -0.86 1.57 10.50
CA ALA A 53 -1.54 0.28 10.70
C ALA A 53 -3.07 0.41 10.56
N LYS A 54 -3.68 1.44 11.16
CA LYS A 54 -5.13 1.69 11.02
C LYS A 54 -5.54 2.02 9.58
N ALA A 55 -4.73 2.80 8.87
CA ALA A 55 -4.98 3.10 7.46
C ALA A 55 -4.88 1.83 6.59
N TRP A 56 -3.92 0.96 6.90
CA TRP A 56 -3.80 -0.35 6.28
C TRP A 56 -5.03 -1.22 6.56
N ASP A 57 -5.45 -1.37 7.82
CA ASP A 57 -6.60 -2.21 8.18
C ASP A 57 -7.88 -1.76 7.46
N ALA A 58 -8.07 -0.44 7.33
CA ALA A 58 -9.19 0.15 6.61
C ALA A 58 -9.12 -0.14 5.09
N ALA A 59 -7.95 0.04 4.47
CA ALA A 59 -7.73 -0.29 3.07
C ALA A 59 -7.89 -1.79 2.79
N CYS A 60 -7.33 -2.61 3.65
CA CYS A 60 -7.34 -4.06 3.57
C CYS A 60 -8.76 -4.63 3.73
N SER A 61 -9.61 -3.97 4.51
CA SER A 61 -11.02 -4.33 4.67
C SER A 61 -11.92 -3.90 3.51
N SER A 62 -11.41 -3.11 2.56
CA SER A 62 -12.15 -2.67 1.37
C SER A 62 -12.40 -3.86 0.42
N THR A 63 -13.59 -3.93 -0.16
CA THR A 63 -13.89 -4.85 -1.28
C THR A 63 -13.50 -4.25 -2.63
N ASP A 64 -13.26 -2.94 -2.68
CA ASP A 64 -12.80 -2.22 -3.85
C ASP A 64 -11.27 -2.00 -3.80
N ALA A 65 -10.68 -1.56 -4.92
CA ALA A 65 -9.32 -1.03 -4.96
C ALA A 65 -9.16 0.11 -3.94
N ALA A 66 -8.01 0.17 -3.27
CA ALA A 66 -7.76 1.11 -2.19
C ALA A 66 -6.45 1.87 -2.39
N VAL A 67 -6.44 3.14 -1.99
CA VAL A 67 -5.24 3.98 -1.95
C VAL A 67 -5.01 4.36 -0.50
N ILE A 68 -3.85 4.01 0.05
CA ILE A 68 -3.35 4.60 1.28
C ILE A 68 -2.52 5.81 0.89
N TYR A 69 -2.97 7.01 1.27
CA TYR A 69 -2.32 8.26 0.89
C TYR A 69 -1.49 8.83 2.04
N VAL A 70 -0.21 9.07 1.77
CA VAL A 70 0.74 9.75 2.68
C VAL A 70 1.10 11.11 2.09
N PRO A 71 0.50 12.21 2.60
CA PRO A 71 0.81 13.56 2.13
C PRO A 71 2.25 13.97 2.38
N LYS A 72 2.69 15.06 1.74
CA LYS A 72 4.00 15.69 2.01
C LYS A 72 4.23 15.93 3.50
N GLY A 73 5.46 15.69 3.94
CA GLY A 73 5.86 15.79 5.35
C GLY A 73 6.87 14.71 5.71
N ARG A 74 7.33 14.72 6.96
CA ARG A 74 8.17 13.64 7.51
C ARG A 74 7.36 12.88 8.54
N TYR A 75 7.34 11.56 8.45
CA TYR A 75 6.58 10.72 9.37
C TYR A 75 7.56 9.80 10.08
N LEU A 76 7.72 9.97 11.39
CA LEU A 76 8.42 8.98 12.20
C LEU A 76 7.54 7.74 12.24
N VAL A 77 8.10 6.59 11.90
CA VAL A 77 7.39 5.31 11.89
C VAL A 77 8.25 4.30 12.61
N SER A 78 7.80 3.79 13.75
CA SER A 78 8.39 2.62 14.41
C SER A 78 8.11 1.33 13.58
N PRO A 79 8.73 0.18 13.90
CA PRO A 79 8.55 -1.04 13.13
C PRO A 79 7.06 -1.37 12.95
N VAL A 80 6.65 -1.60 11.71
CA VAL A 80 5.25 -1.87 11.36
C VAL A 80 5.14 -2.97 10.32
N ARG A 81 4.19 -3.88 10.59
CA ARG A 81 3.86 -5.02 9.76
C ARG A 81 2.43 -4.89 9.25
N PHE A 82 2.28 -4.90 7.94
CA PHE A 82 1.02 -4.87 7.22
C PHE A 82 0.64 -6.29 6.81
N SER A 83 -0.21 -6.95 7.61
CA SER A 83 -0.65 -8.32 7.36
C SER A 83 -1.78 -8.36 6.33
N GLY A 84 -1.69 -9.30 5.39
CA GLY A 84 -2.71 -9.57 4.37
C GLY A 84 -3.52 -10.84 4.58
N GLU A 85 -3.36 -11.56 5.70
CA GLU A 85 -3.99 -12.87 5.93
C GLU A 85 -5.53 -12.87 5.80
N SER A 86 -6.17 -11.73 6.09
CA SER A 86 -7.62 -11.52 5.96
C SER A 86 -7.96 -10.35 5.03
N CYS A 87 -7.04 -9.97 4.14
CA CYS A 87 -7.21 -8.84 3.25
C CYS A 87 -8.24 -9.11 2.16
N LYS A 88 -9.21 -8.20 2.04
CA LYS A 88 -10.27 -8.27 1.04
C LYS A 88 -9.89 -7.53 -0.24
N SER A 89 -9.17 -6.41 -0.10
CA SER A 89 -8.74 -5.65 -1.27
C SER A 89 -7.61 -6.39 -1.98
N LEU A 90 -7.72 -6.51 -3.30
CA LEU A 90 -6.74 -7.16 -4.17
C LEU A 90 -5.87 -6.15 -4.93
N ASP A 91 -6.09 -4.85 -4.70
CA ASP A 91 -5.35 -3.75 -5.32
C ASP A 91 -5.23 -2.61 -4.32
N ILE A 92 -4.11 -2.56 -3.60
CA ILE A 92 -3.78 -1.52 -2.63
C ILE A 92 -2.58 -0.72 -3.13
N VAL A 93 -2.80 0.57 -3.40
CA VAL A 93 -1.74 1.51 -3.72
C VAL A 93 -1.34 2.29 -2.47
N PHE A 94 -0.11 2.09 -2.02
CA PHE A 94 0.53 2.89 -1.00
C PHE A 94 1.21 4.11 -1.67
N ARG A 95 0.48 5.22 -1.79
CA ARG A 95 0.96 6.44 -2.46
C ARG A 95 1.63 7.36 -1.45
N ILE A 96 2.93 7.56 -1.62
CA ILE A 96 3.75 8.37 -0.72
C ILE A 96 4.22 9.63 -1.44
N ASP A 97 3.80 10.80 -0.95
CA ASP A 97 4.33 12.10 -1.38
C ASP A 97 5.29 12.70 -0.33
N GLY A 98 5.38 12.09 0.87
CA GLY A 98 6.27 12.49 1.96
C GLY A 98 7.52 11.61 2.11
N THR A 99 8.11 11.67 3.30
CA THR A 99 9.24 10.82 3.72
C THR A 99 8.86 10.04 4.97
N LEU A 100 9.03 8.72 4.91
CA LEU A 100 8.94 7.85 6.09
C LEU A 100 10.32 7.79 6.73
N VAL A 101 10.40 7.95 8.04
CA VAL A 101 11.65 8.10 8.79
C VAL A 101 11.68 7.08 9.91
N GLY A 102 12.73 6.27 9.97
CA GLY A 102 12.98 5.37 11.08
C GLY A 102 13.46 6.14 12.31
N SER A 103 13.51 5.49 13.47
CA SER A 103 14.18 6.09 14.62
C SER A 103 15.66 6.29 14.33
N GLY A 104 16.25 7.37 14.84
CA GLY A 104 17.70 7.58 14.78
C GLY A 104 18.49 6.61 15.66
N ASP A 105 17.83 6.03 16.65
CA ASP A 105 18.35 4.97 17.49
C ASP A 105 18.09 3.64 16.81
N TYR A 106 19.13 2.99 16.25
CA TYR A 106 19.02 1.71 15.55
C TYR A 106 18.55 0.56 16.45
N THR A 107 18.54 0.74 17.78
CA THR A 107 17.94 -0.22 18.71
C THR A 107 16.42 -0.24 18.63
N PHE A 108 15.79 0.71 17.94
CA PHE A 108 14.33 0.78 17.79
C PHE A 108 13.71 -0.41 17.06
N LEU A 109 14.50 -1.11 16.24
CA LEU A 109 14.08 -2.38 15.65
C LEU A 109 13.96 -3.47 16.72
N GLY A 110 14.72 -3.37 17.82
CA GLY A 110 14.68 -4.32 18.91
C GLY A 110 15.02 -5.72 18.44
N ARG A 111 14.00 -6.60 18.40
CA ARG A 111 14.09 -7.96 17.86
C ARG A 111 13.42 -8.11 16.49
N GLU A 112 12.83 -7.04 15.96
CA GLU A 112 12.18 -7.05 14.67
C GLU A 112 13.23 -7.06 13.56
N GLU A 113 13.07 -7.99 12.62
CA GLU A 113 13.96 -8.13 11.48
C GLU A 113 13.67 -7.09 10.38
N THR A 114 12.47 -6.50 10.42
CA THR A 114 11.98 -5.59 9.38
C THR A 114 11.42 -4.31 9.98
N TRP A 115 11.70 -3.18 9.33
CA TRP A 115 11.17 -1.88 9.74
C TRP A 115 9.77 -1.62 9.18
N PHE A 116 9.53 -2.00 7.93
CA PHE A 116 8.29 -1.69 7.21
C PHE A 116 8.00 -2.84 6.24
N SER A 117 7.10 -3.74 6.62
CA SER A 117 6.86 -4.98 5.88
C SER A 117 5.40 -5.14 5.45
N PHE A 118 5.23 -5.70 4.26
CA PHE A 118 3.95 -6.19 3.76
C PHE A 118 4.02 -7.71 3.70
N GLU A 119 3.13 -8.40 4.39
CA GLU A 119 3.22 -9.84 4.58
C GLU A 119 1.94 -10.56 4.18
N ARG A 120 2.07 -11.63 3.39
CA ARG A 120 0.95 -12.48 2.93
C ARG A 120 -0.17 -11.66 2.27
N VAL A 121 0.20 -10.64 1.50
CA VAL A 121 -0.74 -9.77 0.79
C VAL A 121 -0.55 -9.89 -0.72
N THR A 122 -1.62 -9.69 -1.47
CA THR A 122 -1.65 -9.70 -2.94
C THR A 122 -1.96 -8.29 -3.45
N GLY A 123 -1.27 -7.87 -4.51
CA GLY A 123 -1.60 -6.63 -5.22
C GLY A 123 -1.30 -5.33 -4.47
N VAL A 124 -0.14 -5.25 -3.83
CA VAL A 124 0.34 -3.99 -3.22
C VAL A 124 1.32 -3.28 -4.14
N SER A 125 1.07 -2.00 -4.40
CA SER A 125 2.01 -1.12 -5.10
C SER A 125 2.45 0.02 -4.20
N VAL A 126 3.75 0.23 -4.03
CA VAL A 126 4.30 1.40 -3.31
C VAL A 126 4.82 2.39 -4.33
N ILE A 127 4.30 3.62 -4.32
CA ILE A 127 4.59 4.62 -5.36
C ILE A 127 5.03 5.94 -4.72
N GLY A 128 6.18 6.44 -5.17
CA GLY A 128 6.71 7.75 -4.81
C GLY A 128 7.43 7.78 -3.47
N GLY A 129 7.68 9.00 -2.99
CA GLY A 129 8.17 9.27 -1.65
C GLY A 129 9.61 8.85 -1.39
N SER A 130 9.96 8.76 -0.11
CA SER A 130 11.29 8.34 0.33
C SER A 130 11.22 7.60 1.67
N PHE A 131 12.13 6.64 1.86
CA PHE A 131 12.32 5.90 3.09
C PHE A 131 13.70 6.26 3.66
N ASP A 132 13.71 6.98 4.78
CA ASP A 132 14.92 7.33 5.53
C ASP A 132 15.04 6.41 6.75
N ALA A 133 15.67 5.25 6.56
CA ALA A 133 15.81 4.23 7.60
C ALA A 133 16.87 4.55 8.67
N LYS A 134 17.52 5.72 8.62
CA LYS A 134 18.57 6.13 9.59
C LYS A 134 19.74 5.13 9.75
N GLY A 135 20.13 4.46 8.66
CA GLY A 135 21.18 3.43 8.64
C GLY A 135 22.61 3.80 9.13
N PRO A 136 23.12 5.04 9.00
CA PRO A 136 24.53 5.33 9.32
C PRO A 136 25.01 4.94 10.72
N SER A 137 24.18 5.10 11.76
CA SER A 137 24.54 4.71 13.13
C SER A 137 24.72 3.19 13.26
N TRP A 138 23.90 2.41 12.53
CA TRP A 138 23.99 0.96 12.51
C TRP A 138 25.25 0.48 11.76
N TRP A 139 25.57 1.07 10.61
CA TRP A 139 26.78 0.72 9.87
C TRP A 139 28.06 1.05 10.66
N ALA A 140 28.08 2.18 11.37
CA ALA A 140 29.18 2.54 12.26
C ALA A 140 29.37 1.51 13.39
N CYS A 141 28.28 1.02 13.99
CA CYS A 141 28.34 -0.05 14.97
C CYS A 141 29.00 -1.31 14.38
N LYS A 142 28.49 -1.79 13.23
CA LYS A 142 29.02 -3.01 12.58
C LYS A 142 30.50 -2.88 12.19
N ALA A 143 30.92 -1.69 11.74
CA ALA A 143 32.31 -1.43 11.38
C ALA A 143 33.27 -1.45 12.58
N SER A 144 32.79 -1.22 13.80
CA SER A 144 33.61 -1.15 15.02
C SER A 144 34.05 -2.51 15.59
N SER A 145 33.78 -3.63 14.91
CA SER A 145 34.03 -5.01 15.39
C SER A 145 33.37 -5.32 16.74
N ASN A 146 32.34 -4.56 17.12
CA ASN A 146 31.59 -4.77 18.34
C ASN A 146 30.54 -5.87 18.13
N ASN A 147 30.64 -6.94 18.92
CA ASN A 147 29.71 -8.08 18.89
C ASN A 147 28.33 -7.75 19.48
N SER A 148 28.10 -6.52 19.97
CA SER A 148 26.84 -6.09 20.58
C SER A 148 25.89 -5.34 19.64
N CYS A 149 26.19 -5.25 18.33
CA CYS A 149 25.28 -4.64 17.36
C CYS A 149 24.11 -5.59 17.06
N LEU A 150 22.90 -5.05 16.86
CA LEU A 150 21.76 -5.85 16.47
C LEU A 150 22.01 -6.54 15.11
N ALA A 151 21.59 -7.81 15.03
CA ALA A 151 21.53 -8.55 13.77
C ALA A 151 20.49 -7.89 12.84
N GLY A 152 20.80 -7.79 11.55
CA GLY A 152 19.95 -7.15 10.56
C GLY A 152 20.71 -6.84 9.28
N ALA A 153 20.09 -6.13 8.33
CA ALA A 153 20.54 -6.00 6.94
C ALA A 153 22.06 -5.78 6.78
N THR A 154 22.72 -6.70 6.09
CA THR A 154 24.12 -6.60 5.62
C THR A 154 24.11 -5.91 4.26
N VAL A 155 25.09 -5.04 4.02
CA VAL A 155 25.41 -4.53 2.67
C VAL A 155 26.22 -5.56 1.90
#